data_AF-A0A2M8FAL2-F1
#
_entry.id   AF-A0A2M8FAL2-F1
#
_cell.length_a   1.000
_cell.length_b   1.000
_cell.length_c   1.000
_cell.angle_alpha   90.00
_cell.angle_beta   90.00
_cell.angle_gamma   90.00
#
_symmetry.space_group_name_H-M   'P 1'
#
loop_
_entity.id
_entity.type
_entity.pdbx_description
1 polymer ?
#
loop_
_entity_poly.entity_id
_entity_poly.type
_entity_poly.pdbx_seq_one_letter_code
_entity_poly.pdbx_strand_id
1 'polypeptide(L)'
;MENEHLEHLRHTAAHLLAAAVLELYPEAKLTLGPAIEHGFYYDIDFSAHDGSASGGSDSISVEELPAIEKKMKSLVNDWKEFSHREVSAEEARELYKGNEYKIELINDIAEKGETITLYTCGNFTDLCRGGHVEEPRKELRAFKLMSVAGAYWRGDEKNPMLTRIYGVAFDTKEELKAHLDMLEEAKKRDHRKIGKEQKLYFIDDMVGKGLVMWLPNGVTIRDEIETLAREKEAAGGYLRVVTPHIAKQELFLTSGHLPYYEEDMYPKMEMDDGTYYMKAMNCPHHHRIYQYEPHSYRELPLRFAEYGTVYRNELSGTLAGLLRVRGMAMNDAHLYCRKDQIKEEFKAVMQLTMDYFKI
;
A
#
# COMPACT_ATOMS: atom_id res chain seq x y z
N MET A 1 1.49 -26.55 3.25
CA MET A 1 0.27 -27.37 3.26
C MET A 1 -0.98 -26.50 3.43
N GLU A 2 -1.31 -25.95 4.61
CA GLU A 2 -2.56 -25.16 4.76
C GLU A 2 -2.53 -23.83 3.98
N ASN A 3 -1.39 -23.14 3.96
CA ASN A 3 -1.22 -21.90 3.17
C ASN A 3 -1.25 -22.14 1.64
N GLU A 4 -0.73 -23.30 1.20
CA GLU A 4 -0.62 -23.67 -0.22
C GLU A 4 -1.99 -24.09 -0.79
N HIS A 5 -2.80 -24.78 0.01
CA HIS A 5 -4.18 -25.11 -0.36
C HIS A 5 -5.03 -23.85 -0.57
N LEU A 6 -5.00 -22.91 0.39
CA LEU A 6 -5.73 -21.64 0.25
C LEU A 6 -5.22 -20.81 -0.91
N GLU A 7 -3.92 -20.82 -1.19
CA GLU A 7 -3.35 -20.18 -2.37
C GLU A 7 -3.93 -20.79 -3.65
N HIS A 8 -3.97 -22.12 -3.76
CA HIS A 8 -4.58 -22.80 -4.91
C HIS A 8 -6.07 -22.51 -5.04
N LEU A 9 -6.81 -22.51 -3.93
CA LEU A 9 -8.23 -22.19 -3.90
C LEU A 9 -8.50 -20.78 -4.43
N ARG A 10 -7.71 -19.81 -3.96
CA ARG A 10 -7.81 -18.40 -4.36
C ARG A 10 -7.40 -18.20 -5.81
N HIS A 11 -6.39 -18.93 -6.28
CA HIS A 11 -5.99 -18.87 -7.68
C HIS A 11 -7.07 -19.45 -8.59
N THR A 12 -7.68 -20.58 -8.22
CA THR A 12 -8.87 -21.12 -8.90
C THR A 12 -10.04 -20.13 -8.87
N ALA A 13 -10.25 -19.40 -7.76
CA ALA A 13 -11.27 -18.35 -7.66
C ALA A 13 -11.00 -17.17 -8.61
N ALA A 14 -9.74 -16.79 -8.82
CA ALA A 14 -9.34 -15.78 -9.78
C ALA A 14 -9.69 -16.23 -11.22
N HIS A 15 -9.40 -17.47 -11.58
CA HIS A 15 -9.79 -18.02 -12.89
C HIS A 15 -11.32 -18.06 -13.06
N LEU A 16 -12.06 -18.42 -12.00
CA LEU A 16 -13.53 -18.42 -12.04
C LEU A 16 -14.08 -17.00 -12.26
N LEU A 17 -13.46 -15.99 -11.63
CA LEU A 17 -13.78 -14.59 -11.85
C LEU A 17 -13.54 -14.19 -13.31
N ALA A 18 -12.38 -14.51 -13.88
CA ALA A 18 -12.07 -14.24 -15.27
C ALA A 18 -13.05 -14.91 -16.25
N ALA A 19 -13.41 -16.16 -16.00
CA ALA A 19 -14.41 -16.88 -16.78
C ALA A 19 -15.79 -16.20 -16.72
N ALA A 20 -16.21 -15.79 -15.53
CA ALA A 20 -17.47 -15.07 -15.33
C ALA A 20 -17.48 -13.71 -16.05
N VAL A 21 -16.35 -12.99 -16.02
CA VAL A 21 -16.21 -11.72 -16.73
C VAL A 21 -16.29 -11.93 -18.23
N LEU A 22 -15.57 -12.90 -18.83
CA LEU A 22 -15.65 -13.14 -20.28
C LEU A 22 -17.04 -13.56 -20.75
N GLU A 23 -17.82 -14.27 -19.95
CA GLU A 23 -19.20 -14.61 -20.33
C GLU A 23 -20.17 -13.42 -20.25
N LEU A 24 -19.87 -12.41 -19.44
CA LEU A 24 -20.68 -11.19 -19.31
C LEU A 24 -20.20 -10.07 -20.25
N TYR A 25 -18.89 -10.00 -20.47
CA TYR A 25 -18.19 -8.95 -21.22
C TYR A 25 -17.20 -9.63 -22.20
N PRO A 26 -17.68 -10.18 -23.32
CA PRO A 26 -16.84 -10.99 -24.23
C PRO A 26 -15.65 -10.25 -24.85
N GLU A 27 -15.74 -8.92 -24.96
CA GLU A 27 -14.68 -8.05 -25.50
C GLU A 27 -13.60 -7.70 -24.46
N ALA A 28 -13.78 -8.07 -23.18
CA ALA A 28 -12.82 -7.76 -22.13
C ALA A 28 -11.50 -8.51 -22.34
N LYS A 29 -10.36 -7.83 -22.18
CA LYS A 29 -9.04 -8.46 -22.29
C LYS A 29 -8.51 -8.78 -20.90
N LEU A 30 -8.43 -10.08 -20.60
CA LEU A 30 -7.85 -10.58 -19.35
C LEU A 30 -6.33 -10.41 -19.33
N THR A 31 -5.77 -10.03 -18.18
CA THR A 31 -4.32 -9.87 -18.03
C THR A 31 -3.76 -10.85 -17.00
N LEU A 32 -3.66 -10.47 -15.73
CA LEU A 32 -3.07 -11.23 -14.63
C LEU A 32 -4.07 -11.39 -13.47
N GLY A 33 -4.14 -12.60 -12.90
CA GLY A 33 -5.01 -12.91 -11.77
C GLY A 33 -4.38 -13.79 -10.70
N PRO A 34 -3.44 -13.27 -9.89
CA PRO A 34 -2.77 -14.06 -8.87
C PRO A 34 -3.64 -14.23 -7.60
N ALA A 35 -3.34 -15.30 -6.87
CA ALA A 35 -3.68 -15.37 -5.45
C ALA A 35 -2.80 -14.39 -4.65
N ILE A 36 -3.34 -13.84 -3.57
CA ILE A 36 -2.63 -12.96 -2.63
C ILE A 36 -2.90 -13.44 -1.19
N GLU A 37 -2.12 -12.93 -0.23
CA GLU A 37 -2.15 -13.35 1.18
C GLU A 37 -3.55 -13.36 1.81
N HIS A 38 -4.42 -12.45 1.40
CA HIS A 38 -5.78 -12.32 1.95
C HIS A 38 -6.89 -12.47 0.90
N GLY A 39 -6.60 -13.08 -0.26
CA GLY A 39 -7.61 -13.26 -1.30
C GLY A 39 -7.02 -13.47 -2.69
N PHE A 40 -7.62 -12.85 -3.69
CA PHE A 40 -7.15 -12.85 -5.07
C PHE A 40 -7.57 -11.55 -5.73
N TYR A 41 -6.97 -11.25 -6.88
CA TYR A 41 -7.49 -10.23 -7.77
C TYR A 41 -7.39 -10.65 -9.23
N TYR A 42 -8.04 -9.92 -10.12
CA TYR A 42 -7.81 -10.01 -11.55
C TYR A 42 -7.76 -8.62 -12.18
N ASP A 43 -6.74 -8.37 -12.99
CA ASP A 43 -6.58 -7.16 -13.78
C ASP A 43 -7.19 -7.37 -15.18
N ILE A 44 -8.15 -6.53 -15.54
CA ILE A 44 -8.95 -6.68 -16.75
C ILE A 44 -9.04 -5.34 -17.47
N ASP A 45 -8.84 -5.37 -18.77
CA ASP A 45 -9.06 -4.23 -19.65
C ASP A 45 -10.47 -4.30 -20.25
N PHE A 46 -11.28 -3.28 -19.97
CA PHE A 46 -12.64 -3.14 -20.49
C PHE A 46 -12.75 -2.12 -21.63
N SER A 47 -11.63 -1.57 -22.13
CA SER A 47 -11.60 -0.51 -23.16
C SER A 47 -12.21 -0.89 -24.51
N ALA A 48 -12.33 -2.19 -24.81
CA ALA A 48 -12.97 -2.68 -26.02
C ALA A 48 -14.48 -2.91 -25.87
N HIS A 49 -15.03 -2.73 -24.66
CA HIS A 49 -16.45 -2.95 -24.39
C HIS A 49 -17.28 -1.76 -24.87
N ASP A 50 -18.30 -1.99 -25.71
CA ASP A 50 -19.25 -0.92 -26.04
C ASP A 50 -20.01 -0.50 -24.77
N GLY A 51 -20.22 0.79 -24.54
CA GLY A 51 -20.75 1.30 -23.27
C GLY A 51 -22.19 0.88 -22.91
N SER A 52 -22.79 -0.13 -23.54
CA SER A 52 -24.20 -0.50 -23.38
C SER A 52 -24.54 -1.22 -22.06
N ALA A 53 -23.59 -1.93 -21.45
CA ALA A 53 -23.80 -2.65 -20.19
C ALA A 53 -23.33 -1.88 -18.93
N SER A 54 -22.28 -1.06 -19.06
CA SER A 54 -21.65 -0.29 -17.98
C SER A 54 -22.07 1.19 -17.92
N GLY A 55 -23.12 1.58 -18.67
CA GLY A 55 -23.58 2.98 -18.72
C GLY A 55 -22.60 3.96 -19.38
N GLY A 56 -21.76 3.49 -20.31
CA GLY A 56 -20.82 4.34 -21.07
C GLY A 56 -19.40 4.43 -20.50
N SER A 57 -19.04 3.58 -19.54
CA SER A 57 -17.75 3.60 -18.83
C SER A 57 -16.82 2.48 -19.30
N ASP A 58 -15.54 2.79 -19.57
CA ASP A 58 -14.44 1.82 -19.83
C ASP A 58 -14.01 1.05 -18.56
N SER A 59 -14.87 0.98 -17.54
CA SER A 59 -14.59 0.34 -16.25
C SER A 59 -15.85 -0.23 -15.61
N ILE A 60 -15.68 -1.30 -14.84
CA ILE A 60 -16.73 -1.92 -14.03
C ILE A 60 -16.87 -1.19 -12.69
N SER A 61 -18.12 -0.98 -12.30
CA SER A 61 -18.50 -0.37 -11.03
C SER A 61 -18.68 -1.40 -9.90
N VAL A 62 -18.67 -0.96 -8.64
CA VAL A 62 -18.87 -1.86 -7.48
C VAL A 62 -20.28 -2.47 -7.51
N GLU A 63 -21.23 -1.76 -8.11
CA GLU A 63 -22.63 -2.12 -8.30
C GLU A 63 -22.83 -3.33 -9.24
N GLU A 64 -21.85 -3.61 -10.10
CA GLU A 64 -21.87 -4.75 -11.03
C GLU A 64 -21.29 -6.04 -10.41
N LEU A 65 -20.52 -5.94 -9.32
CA LEU A 65 -19.93 -7.10 -8.63
C LEU A 65 -20.96 -8.18 -8.24
N PRO A 66 -22.18 -7.86 -7.76
CA PRO A 66 -23.20 -8.87 -7.48
C PRO A 66 -23.61 -9.69 -8.71
N ALA A 67 -23.61 -9.09 -9.91
CA ALA A 67 -23.95 -9.80 -11.14
C ALA A 67 -22.82 -10.76 -11.55
N ILE A 68 -21.57 -10.31 -11.46
CA ILE A 68 -20.38 -11.14 -11.71
C ILE A 68 -20.32 -12.30 -10.69
N GLU A 69 -20.52 -12.03 -9.40
CA GLU A 69 -20.51 -13.06 -8.36
C GLU A 69 -21.63 -14.10 -8.56
N LYS A 70 -22.81 -13.66 -9.01
CA LYS A 70 -23.90 -14.57 -9.40
C LYS A 70 -23.49 -15.45 -10.57
N LYS A 71 -22.78 -14.89 -11.56
CA LYS A 71 -22.27 -15.65 -12.70
C LYS A 71 -21.21 -16.66 -12.28
N MET A 72 -20.25 -16.28 -11.44
CA MET A 72 -19.27 -17.20 -10.84
C MET A 72 -19.94 -18.38 -10.14
N LYS A 73 -20.97 -18.12 -9.31
CA LYS A 73 -21.75 -19.18 -8.63
C LYS A 73 -22.50 -20.10 -9.59
N SER A 74 -22.86 -19.62 -10.77
CA SER A 74 -23.43 -20.46 -11.81
C SER A 74 -22.37 -21.36 -12.44
N LEU A 75 -21.24 -20.78 -12.85
CA LEU A 75 -20.17 -21.47 -13.58
C LEU A 75 -19.46 -22.54 -12.75
N VAL A 76 -19.29 -22.32 -11.45
CA VAL A 76 -18.59 -23.27 -10.57
C VAL A 76 -19.25 -24.66 -10.54
N ASN A 77 -20.54 -24.78 -10.90
CA ASN A 77 -21.22 -26.08 -10.97
C ASN A 77 -20.71 -26.99 -12.08
N ASP A 78 -20.09 -26.41 -13.11
CA ASP A 78 -19.54 -27.11 -14.27
C ASP A 78 -18.01 -27.30 -14.16
N TRP A 79 -17.37 -26.70 -13.14
CA TRP A 79 -15.92 -26.75 -12.91
C TRP A 79 -15.52 -27.99 -12.11
N LYS A 80 -15.44 -29.13 -12.81
CA LYS A 80 -15.17 -30.44 -12.17
C LYS A 80 -13.69 -30.65 -11.83
N GLU A 81 -12.83 -30.44 -12.81
CA GLU A 81 -11.37 -30.64 -12.73
C GLU A 81 -10.69 -29.68 -13.71
N PHE A 82 -9.42 -29.37 -13.45
CA PHE A 82 -8.57 -28.68 -14.42
C PHE A 82 -7.84 -29.67 -15.30
N SER A 83 -7.84 -29.42 -16.60
CA SER A 83 -6.87 -30.02 -17.52
C SER A 83 -5.80 -28.99 -17.87
N HIS A 84 -4.58 -29.46 -18.15
CA HIS A 84 -3.50 -28.60 -18.62
C HIS A 84 -2.84 -29.20 -19.85
N ARG A 85 -2.29 -28.32 -20.69
CA ARG A 85 -1.46 -28.71 -21.83
C ARG A 85 -0.31 -27.73 -22.02
N GLU A 86 0.85 -28.27 -22.35
CA GLU A 86 1.99 -27.48 -22.81
C GLU A 86 1.78 -27.11 -24.28
N VAL A 87 2.09 -25.87 -24.64
CA VAL A 87 1.93 -25.35 -26.00
C VAL A 87 3.17 -24.58 -26.43
N SER A 88 3.36 -24.44 -27.74
CA SER A 88 4.43 -23.58 -28.26
C SER A 88 4.05 -22.10 -28.10
N ALA A 89 5.05 -21.21 -28.17
CA ALA A 89 4.81 -19.78 -28.15
C ALA A 89 3.95 -19.33 -29.34
N GLU A 90 4.09 -19.96 -30.50
CA GLU A 90 3.29 -19.68 -31.70
C GLU A 90 1.82 -20.08 -31.50
N GLU A 91 1.56 -21.27 -30.95
CA GLU A 91 0.19 -21.72 -30.66
C GLU A 91 -0.48 -20.80 -29.62
N ALA A 92 0.25 -20.45 -28.55
CA ALA A 92 -0.27 -19.54 -27.52
C ALA A 92 -0.57 -18.15 -28.08
N ARG A 93 0.30 -17.60 -28.95
CA ARG A 93 0.08 -16.28 -29.59
C ARG A 93 -1.15 -16.28 -30.50
N GLU A 94 -1.39 -17.36 -31.24
CA GLU A 94 -2.58 -17.44 -32.10
C GLU A 94 -3.85 -17.56 -31.25
N LEU A 95 -3.81 -18.27 -30.12
CA LEU A 95 -4.94 -18.37 -29.19
C LEU A 95 -5.31 -17.00 -28.58
N TYR A 96 -4.31 -16.21 -28.19
CA TYR A 96 -4.51 -14.89 -27.57
C TYR A 96 -4.44 -13.73 -28.56
N LYS A 97 -4.69 -14.00 -29.85
CA LYS A 97 -4.73 -12.97 -30.87
C LYS A 97 -5.79 -11.91 -30.54
N GLY A 98 -5.35 -10.67 -30.39
CA GLY A 98 -6.21 -9.54 -29.96
C GLY A 98 -6.09 -9.18 -28.47
N ASN A 99 -5.37 -9.99 -27.67
CA ASN A 99 -5.02 -9.66 -26.29
C ASN A 99 -3.52 -9.37 -26.17
N GLU A 100 -3.16 -8.09 -26.31
CA GLU A 100 -1.78 -7.61 -26.25
C GLU A 100 -1.06 -7.95 -24.94
N TYR A 101 -1.77 -7.91 -23.81
CA TYR A 101 -1.21 -8.23 -22.49
C TYR A 101 -0.78 -9.70 -22.41
N LYS A 102 -1.61 -10.63 -22.90
CA LYS A 102 -1.26 -12.06 -22.93
C LYS A 102 -0.13 -12.34 -23.92
N ILE A 103 -0.10 -11.67 -25.07
CA ILE A 103 0.99 -11.78 -26.04
C ILE A 103 2.32 -11.33 -25.42
N GLU A 104 2.33 -10.21 -24.70
CA GLU A 104 3.51 -9.71 -23.98
C GLU A 104 3.99 -10.74 -22.95
N LEU A 105 3.09 -11.29 -22.13
CA LEU A 105 3.43 -12.34 -21.15
C LEU A 105 4.00 -13.60 -21.81
N ILE A 106 3.45 -14.02 -22.96
CA ILE A 106 3.96 -15.17 -23.71
C ILE A 106 5.39 -14.91 -24.20
N ASN A 107 5.67 -13.70 -24.69
CA ASN A 107 7.01 -13.32 -25.12
C ASN A 107 8.00 -13.35 -23.96
N ASP A 108 7.64 -12.79 -22.79
CA ASP A 108 8.46 -12.84 -21.59
C ASP A 108 8.79 -14.29 -21.16
N ILE A 109 7.79 -15.18 -21.17
CA ILE A 109 7.95 -16.59 -20.79
C ILE A 109 8.87 -17.30 -21.80
N ALA A 110 8.67 -17.05 -23.09
CA ALA A 110 9.49 -17.63 -24.15
C ALA A 110 10.94 -17.14 -24.10
N GLU A 111 11.18 -15.86 -23.84
CA GLU A 111 12.52 -15.29 -23.69
C GLU A 111 13.29 -15.88 -22.49
N LYS A 112 12.59 -16.20 -21.41
CA LYS A 112 13.15 -16.88 -20.24
C LYS A 112 13.39 -18.39 -20.46
N GLY A 113 12.89 -18.95 -21.57
CA GLY A 113 12.98 -20.38 -21.86
C GLY A 113 12.09 -21.25 -20.95
N GLU A 114 11.03 -20.68 -20.39
CA GLU A 114 10.10 -21.38 -19.51
C GLU A 114 8.96 -22.03 -20.32
N THR A 115 8.40 -23.13 -19.79
CA THR A 115 7.30 -23.84 -20.46
C THR A 115 6.01 -23.02 -20.42
N ILE A 116 5.38 -22.85 -21.59
CA ILE A 116 4.08 -22.19 -21.72
C ILE A 116 2.98 -23.23 -21.52
N THR A 117 2.15 -23.03 -20.50
CA THR A 117 1.05 -23.93 -20.15
C THR A 117 -0.29 -23.21 -20.22
N LEU A 118 -1.30 -23.93 -20.70
CA LEU A 118 -2.69 -23.51 -20.71
C LEU A 118 -3.49 -24.39 -19.77
N TYR A 119 -4.26 -23.77 -18.88
CA TYR A 119 -5.14 -24.46 -17.96
C TYR A 119 -6.60 -24.24 -18.36
N THR A 120 -7.34 -25.33 -18.50
CA THR A 120 -8.74 -25.33 -18.91
C THR A 120 -9.61 -25.91 -17.80
N CYS A 121 -10.69 -25.20 -17.45
CA CYS A 121 -11.75 -25.70 -16.59
C CYS A 121 -13.12 -25.24 -17.10
N GLY A 122 -14.04 -26.19 -17.27
CA GLY A 122 -15.29 -25.93 -17.99
C GLY A 122 -15.01 -25.45 -19.42
N ASN A 123 -15.58 -24.30 -19.79
CA ASN A 123 -15.37 -23.67 -21.10
C ASN A 123 -14.26 -22.59 -21.09
N PHE A 124 -13.60 -22.38 -19.95
CA PHE A 124 -12.60 -21.34 -19.79
C PHE A 124 -11.19 -21.91 -19.92
N THR A 125 -10.33 -21.24 -20.69
CA THR A 125 -8.91 -21.59 -20.84
C THR A 125 -8.07 -20.35 -20.60
N ASP A 126 -7.07 -20.43 -19.73
CA ASP A 126 -6.13 -19.33 -19.49
C ASP A 126 -4.65 -19.73 -19.49
N LEU A 127 -3.79 -18.76 -19.83
CA LEU A 127 -2.34 -18.81 -19.69
C LEU A 127 -1.99 -18.74 -18.21
N CYS A 128 -1.55 -19.86 -17.64
CA CYS A 128 -1.31 -20.02 -16.22
C CYS A 128 -0.24 -21.08 -15.96
N ARG A 129 0.51 -20.96 -14.86
CA ARG A 129 1.56 -21.92 -14.46
C ARG A 129 1.05 -23.06 -13.58
N GLY A 130 -0.21 -23.02 -13.15
CA GLY A 130 -0.83 -24.01 -12.27
C GLY A 130 -1.01 -23.52 -10.84
N GLY A 131 -1.18 -24.46 -9.92
CA GLY A 131 -1.56 -24.17 -8.53
C GLY A 131 -3.07 -23.99 -8.40
N HIS A 132 -3.84 -25.01 -8.75
CA HIS A 132 -5.29 -25.03 -8.66
C HIS A 132 -5.76 -26.16 -7.75
N VAL A 133 -6.95 -26.00 -7.18
CA VAL A 133 -7.61 -27.09 -6.44
C VAL A 133 -8.04 -28.22 -7.38
N GLU A 134 -8.08 -29.44 -6.85
CA GLU A 134 -8.36 -30.65 -7.64
C GLU A 134 -9.84 -30.73 -8.06
N GLU A 135 -10.75 -30.38 -7.15
CA GLU A 135 -12.19 -30.44 -7.34
C GLU A 135 -12.85 -29.06 -7.14
N PRO A 136 -12.68 -28.10 -8.09
CA PRO A 136 -13.16 -26.71 -7.93
C PRO A 136 -14.63 -26.60 -7.52
N ARG A 137 -15.53 -27.42 -8.10
CA ARG A 137 -16.95 -27.46 -7.72
C ARG A 137 -17.18 -27.79 -6.25
N LYS A 138 -16.36 -28.66 -5.66
CA LYS A 138 -16.52 -29.08 -4.27
C LYS A 138 -15.83 -28.12 -3.31
N GLU A 139 -14.68 -27.61 -3.68
CA GLU A 139 -13.82 -26.82 -2.80
C GLU A 139 -14.17 -25.31 -2.86
N LEU A 140 -14.46 -24.76 -4.04
CA LEU A 140 -14.74 -23.34 -4.22
C LEU A 140 -16.20 -22.98 -3.92
N ARG A 141 -16.59 -23.11 -2.65
CA ARG A 141 -17.98 -22.86 -2.18
C ARG A 141 -18.18 -21.56 -1.43
N ALA A 142 -17.11 -20.97 -0.90
CA ALA A 142 -17.16 -19.77 -0.08
C ALA A 142 -16.22 -18.71 -0.63
N PHE A 143 -16.74 -17.86 -1.52
CA PHE A 143 -16.03 -16.70 -2.06
C PHE A 143 -16.92 -15.47 -2.08
N LYS A 144 -16.30 -14.29 -2.10
CA LYS A 144 -16.98 -12.99 -2.23
C LYS A 144 -16.12 -12.00 -3.00
N LEU A 145 -16.72 -11.23 -3.92
CA LEU A 145 -16.07 -10.07 -4.53
C LEU A 145 -16.13 -8.86 -3.60
N MET A 146 -15.02 -8.16 -3.44
CA MET A 146 -14.83 -7.17 -2.38
C MET A 146 -14.84 -5.73 -2.88
N SER A 147 -14.04 -5.43 -3.89
CA SER A 147 -13.83 -4.06 -4.34
C SER A 147 -13.27 -4.02 -5.76
N VAL A 148 -13.43 -2.87 -6.41
CA VAL A 148 -12.80 -2.53 -7.68
C VAL A 148 -11.77 -1.43 -7.45
N ALA A 149 -10.62 -1.51 -8.11
CA ALA A 149 -9.57 -0.50 -8.09
C ALA A 149 -8.97 -0.31 -9.49
N GLY A 150 -8.32 0.83 -9.73
CA GLY A 150 -7.47 1.01 -10.92
C GLY A 150 -6.07 0.45 -10.68
N ALA A 151 -5.49 -0.20 -11.67
CA ALA A 151 -4.10 -0.66 -11.66
C ALA A 151 -3.45 -0.36 -13.00
N TYR A 152 -2.23 0.16 -13.01
CA TYR A 152 -1.50 0.35 -14.25
C TYR A 152 -0.81 -0.95 -14.68
N TRP A 153 -0.83 -1.25 -15.98
CA TRP A 153 -0.11 -2.41 -16.50
C TRP A 153 1.38 -2.33 -16.14
N ARG A 154 1.96 -3.43 -15.62
CA ARG A 154 3.33 -3.52 -15.06
C ARG A 154 3.63 -2.54 -13.91
N GLY A 155 2.62 -1.87 -13.35
CA GLY A 155 2.79 -0.86 -12.30
C GLY A 155 3.40 0.46 -12.77
N ASP A 156 3.46 0.72 -14.08
CA ASP A 156 3.98 1.97 -14.64
C ASP A 156 2.81 2.89 -15.02
N GLU A 157 2.74 4.08 -14.43
CA GLU A 157 1.69 5.08 -14.67
C GLU A 157 1.58 5.55 -16.13
N LYS A 158 2.60 5.29 -16.96
CA LYS A 158 2.60 5.59 -18.40
C LYS A 158 1.86 4.54 -19.23
N ASN A 159 1.58 3.37 -18.66
CA ASN A 159 0.90 2.29 -19.34
C ASN A 159 -0.63 2.39 -19.22
N PRO A 160 -1.39 1.60 -20.01
CA PRO A 160 -2.84 1.56 -19.88
C PRO A 160 -3.31 1.26 -18.45
N MET A 161 -4.38 1.95 -18.05
CA MET A 161 -5.05 1.72 -16.78
C MET A 161 -6.03 0.55 -16.92
N LEU A 162 -5.86 -0.45 -16.07
CA LEU A 162 -6.68 -1.65 -15.98
C LEU A 162 -7.66 -1.55 -14.82
N THR A 163 -8.75 -2.31 -14.91
CA THR A 163 -9.68 -2.50 -13.80
C THR A 163 -9.29 -3.74 -13.01
N ARG A 164 -8.90 -3.55 -11.74
CA ARG A 164 -8.58 -4.63 -10.80
C ARG A 164 -9.80 -4.98 -9.96
N ILE A 165 -10.29 -6.21 -10.07
CA ILE A 165 -11.37 -6.73 -9.23
C ILE A 165 -10.76 -7.61 -8.13
N TYR A 166 -11.00 -7.26 -6.87
CA TYR A 166 -10.56 -8.03 -5.70
C TYR A 166 -11.65 -8.99 -5.21
N GLY A 167 -11.23 -10.17 -4.77
CA GLY A 167 -12.10 -11.15 -4.13
C GLY A 167 -11.39 -11.92 -3.01
N VAL A 168 -12.17 -12.61 -2.19
CA VAL A 168 -11.69 -13.51 -1.14
C VAL A 168 -12.32 -14.89 -1.33
N ALA A 169 -11.59 -15.94 -0.99
CA ALA A 169 -12.06 -17.32 -1.00
C ALA A 169 -11.51 -18.08 0.21
N PHE A 170 -12.35 -18.94 0.78
CA PHE A 170 -12.09 -19.77 1.96
C PHE A 170 -12.71 -21.16 1.76
N ASP A 171 -12.24 -22.15 2.53
CA ASP A 171 -12.71 -23.54 2.44
C ASP A 171 -14.17 -23.64 2.91
N THR A 172 -14.53 -22.84 3.92
CA THR A 172 -15.85 -22.88 4.55
C THR A 172 -16.59 -21.54 4.52
N LYS A 173 -17.92 -21.61 4.57
CA LYS A 173 -18.77 -20.40 4.65
C LYS A 173 -18.61 -19.71 6.01
N GLU A 174 -18.29 -20.48 7.04
CA GLU A 174 -18.04 -20.02 8.39
C GLU A 174 -16.79 -19.14 8.45
N GLU A 175 -15.69 -19.56 7.81
CA GLU A 175 -14.46 -18.75 7.70
C GLU A 175 -14.67 -17.50 6.86
N LEU A 176 -15.36 -17.62 5.72
CA LEU A 176 -15.72 -16.44 4.91
C LEU A 176 -16.52 -15.45 5.75
N LYS A 177 -17.53 -15.92 6.50
CA LYS A 177 -18.33 -15.06 7.36
C LYS A 177 -17.47 -14.42 8.46
N ALA A 178 -16.64 -15.19 9.15
CA ALA A 178 -15.76 -14.68 10.19
C ALA A 178 -14.79 -13.60 9.65
N HIS A 179 -14.26 -13.81 8.45
CA HIS A 179 -13.40 -12.82 7.78
C HIS A 179 -14.17 -11.53 7.45
N LEU A 180 -15.39 -11.64 6.92
CA LEU A 180 -16.22 -10.47 6.59
C LEU A 180 -16.65 -9.71 7.86
N ASP A 181 -17.01 -10.42 8.93
CA ASP A 181 -17.35 -9.83 10.22
C ASP A 181 -16.13 -9.08 10.79
N MET A 182 -14.92 -9.66 10.69
CA MET A 182 -13.67 -9.01 11.09
C MET A 182 -13.40 -7.72 10.29
N LEU A 183 -13.60 -7.74 8.97
CA LEU A 183 -13.44 -6.55 8.12
C LEU A 183 -14.45 -5.45 8.47
N GLU A 184 -15.70 -5.80 8.79
CA GLU A 184 -16.70 -4.83 9.25
C GLU A 184 -16.34 -4.23 10.61
N GLU A 185 -15.82 -5.02 11.54
CA GLU A 185 -15.29 -4.51 12.80
C GLU A 185 -14.06 -3.61 12.60
N ALA A 186 -13.17 -3.94 11.66
CA ALA A 186 -12.02 -3.11 11.31
C ALA A 186 -12.46 -1.76 10.72
N LYS A 187 -13.46 -1.76 9.81
CA LYS A 187 -14.03 -0.52 9.24
C LYS A 187 -14.61 0.42 10.30
N LYS A 188 -15.19 -0.13 11.38
CA LYS A 188 -15.68 0.68 12.51
C LYS A 188 -14.56 1.38 13.27
N ARG A 189 -13.33 0.85 13.20
CA ARG A 189 -12.14 1.35 13.91
C ARG A 189 -11.21 2.18 13.02
N ASP A 190 -11.64 2.50 11.81
CA ASP A 190 -10.90 3.36 10.90
C ASP A 190 -10.81 4.79 11.45
N HIS A 191 -9.58 5.28 11.69
CA HIS A 191 -9.34 6.60 12.25
C HIS A 191 -9.89 7.74 11.37
N ARG A 192 -10.09 7.51 10.08
CA ARG A 192 -10.70 8.49 9.16
C ARG A 192 -12.18 8.66 9.46
N LYS A 193 -12.87 7.55 9.73
CA LYS A 193 -14.27 7.55 10.14
C LYS A 193 -14.42 8.16 11.53
N ILE A 194 -13.65 7.65 12.50
CA ILE A 194 -13.66 8.14 13.89
C ILE A 194 -13.30 9.63 13.93
N GLY A 195 -12.24 10.03 13.22
CA GLY A 195 -11.76 11.41 13.17
C GLY A 195 -12.82 12.38 12.64
N LYS A 196 -13.58 11.97 11.63
CA LYS A 196 -14.72 12.76 11.12
C LYS A 196 -15.87 12.81 12.13
N GLU A 197 -16.30 11.66 12.66
CA GLU A 197 -17.43 11.57 13.60
C GLU A 197 -17.16 12.35 14.90
N GLN A 198 -15.94 12.28 15.41
CA GLN A 198 -15.51 12.97 16.64
C GLN A 198 -14.93 14.37 16.41
N LYS A 199 -14.91 14.85 15.15
CA LYS A 199 -14.39 16.18 14.78
C LYS A 199 -12.94 16.40 15.28
N LEU A 200 -12.07 15.42 15.03
CA LEU A 200 -10.67 15.47 15.45
C LEU A 200 -9.78 16.21 14.44
N TYR A 201 -9.99 15.96 13.15
CA TYR A 201 -9.22 16.57 12.07
C TYR A 201 -10.02 16.51 10.76
N PHE A 202 -9.56 17.25 9.77
CA PHE A 202 -9.98 17.07 8.38
C PHE A 202 -8.80 17.36 7.43
N ILE A 203 -8.96 16.94 6.18
CA ILE A 203 -8.03 17.26 5.08
C ILE A 203 -8.88 17.95 4.03
N ASP A 204 -8.41 19.07 3.53
CA ASP A 204 -9.13 19.91 2.58
C ASP A 204 -8.35 20.00 1.27
N ASP A 205 -9.05 19.85 0.15
CA ASP A 205 -8.44 19.83 -1.17
C ASP A 205 -7.81 21.19 -1.55
N MET A 206 -8.34 22.31 -1.04
CA MET A 206 -7.77 23.64 -1.27
C MET A 206 -6.45 23.82 -0.50
N VAL A 207 -6.32 23.19 0.68
CA VAL A 207 -5.09 23.21 1.48
C VAL A 207 -4.05 22.24 0.92
N GLY A 208 -4.48 21.04 0.54
CA GLY A 208 -3.64 20.05 -0.14
C GLY A 208 -3.69 18.65 0.50
N LYS A 209 -3.55 17.62 -0.34
CA LYS A 209 -3.57 16.22 0.09
C LYS A 209 -2.43 15.92 1.07
N GLY A 210 -2.78 15.18 2.13
CA GLY A 210 -1.81 14.77 3.16
C GLY A 210 -1.36 15.90 4.09
N LEU A 211 -2.02 17.07 4.04
CA LEU A 211 -1.82 18.18 4.98
C LEU A 211 -3.00 18.24 5.93
N VAL A 212 -2.78 17.75 7.16
CA VAL A 212 -3.83 17.56 8.16
C VAL A 212 -4.15 18.89 8.85
N MET A 213 -5.42 19.26 8.89
CA MET A 213 -5.92 20.33 9.73
C MET A 213 -6.56 19.75 10.99
N TRP A 214 -5.92 20.05 12.12
CA TRP A 214 -6.39 19.61 13.44
C TRP A 214 -7.52 20.50 13.93
N LEU A 215 -8.61 19.87 14.36
CA LEU A 215 -9.76 20.53 14.99
C LEU A 215 -9.58 20.54 16.53
N PRO A 216 -10.34 21.35 17.29
CA PRO A 216 -10.12 21.51 18.73
C PRO A 216 -10.04 20.19 19.53
N ASN A 217 -10.89 19.21 19.22
CA ASN A 217 -10.86 17.90 19.89
C ASN A 217 -9.56 17.13 19.59
N GLY A 218 -9.09 17.18 18.34
CA GLY A 218 -7.84 16.54 17.95
C GLY A 218 -6.61 17.26 18.50
N VAL A 219 -6.64 18.60 18.55
CA VAL A 219 -5.60 19.41 19.21
C VAL A 219 -5.50 19.03 20.69
N THR A 220 -6.63 18.86 21.39
CA THR A 220 -6.63 18.43 22.80
C THR A 220 -5.90 17.10 22.97
N ILE A 221 -6.23 16.09 22.16
CA ILE A 221 -5.54 14.78 22.22
C ILE A 221 -4.04 14.94 21.93
N ARG A 222 -3.70 15.72 20.92
CA ARG A 222 -2.31 15.98 20.54
C ARG A 222 -1.53 16.66 21.67
N ASP A 223 -2.10 17.68 22.31
CA ASP A 223 -1.46 18.44 23.38
C ASP A 223 -1.23 17.58 24.62
N GLU A 224 -2.17 16.69 24.97
CA GLU A 224 -2.00 15.74 26.07
C GLU A 224 -0.86 14.74 25.79
N ILE A 225 -0.77 14.23 24.55
CA ILE A 225 0.32 13.34 24.14
C ILE A 225 1.67 14.08 24.15
N GLU A 226 1.72 15.29 23.60
CA GLU A 226 2.94 16.11 23.62
C GLU A 226 3.35 16.48 25.05
N THR A 227 2.39 16.77 25.94
CA THR A 227 2.66 17.10 27.34
C THR A 227 3.27 15.91 28.07
N LEU A 228 2.65 14.73 27.97
CA LEU A 228 3.18 13.50 28.54
C LEU A 228 4.60 13.23 28.06
N ALA A 229 4.84 13.38 26.75
CA ALA A 229 6.14 13.12 26.19
C ALA A 229 7.20 14.14 26.64
N ARG A 230 6.85 15.43 26.76
CA ARG A 230 7.73 16.47 27.33
C ARG A 230 8.12 16.17 28.77
N GLU A 231 7.18 15.73 29.60
CA GLU A 231 7.46 15.41 31.00
C GLU A 231 8.42 14.22 31.12
N LYS A 232 8.19 13.18 30.32
CA LYS A 232 9.04 11.98 30.29
C LYS A 232 10.43 12.26 29.72
N GLU A 233 10.51 13.05 28.65
CA GLU A 233 11.77 13.54 28.05
C GLU A 233 12.56 14.40 29.06
N ALA A 234 11.90 15.33 29.75
CA ALA A 234 12.54 16.17 30.76
C ALA A 234 13.11 15.32 31.91
N ALA A 235 12.34 14.32 32.39
CA ALA A 235 12.82 13.38 33.39
C ALA A 235 14.01 12.51 32.89
N GLY A 236 14.06 12.23 31.58
CA GLY A 236 15.17 11.57 30.90
C GLY A 236 16.38 12.47 30.59
N GLY A 237 16.34 13.75 30.99
CA GLY A 237 17.42 14.71 30.75
C GLY A 237 17.54 15.14 29.30
N TYR A 238 16.44 15.14 28.54
CA TYR A 238 16.40 15.69 27.18
C TYR A 238 16.29 17.21 27.22
N LEU A 239 17.04 17.85 26.31
CA LEU A 239 17.10 19.28 26.14
C LEU A 239 16.26 19.67 24.92
N ARG A 240 15.24 20.48 25.16
CA ARG A 240 14.31 20.90 24.11
C ARG A 240 14.94 21.95 23.22
N VAL A 241 14.83 21.74 21.90
CA VAL A 241 15.26 22.68 20.87
C VAL A 241 14.13 22.90 19.87
N VAL A 242 14.24 23.97 19.06
CA VAL A 242 13.32 24.26 17.95
C VAL A 242 14.15 24.68 16.76
N THR A 243 13.86 24.11 15.59
CA THR A 243 14.63 24.34 14.36
C THR A 243 13.74 24.78 13.20
N PRO A 244 14.25 25.62 12.27
CA PRO A 244 13.50 26.05 11.09
C PRO A 244 12.94 24.90 10.24
N HIS A 245 11.96 25.21 9.39
CA HIS A 245 11.37 24.24 8.44
C HIS A 245 12.08 24.18 7.09
N ILE A 246 12.88 25.21 6.77
CA ILE A 246 13.63 25.31 5.52
C ILE A 246 15.11 25.50 5.82
N ALA A 247 15.95 25.00 4.91
CA ALA A 247 17.38 25.25 4.96
C ALA A 247 17.99 25.26 3.55
N LYS A 248 19.19 25.82 3.43
CA LYS A 248 19.92 25.85 2.18
C LYS A 248 20.34 24.44 1.75
N GLN A 249 20.48 24.27 0.44
CA GLN A 249 20.91 23.04 -0.22
C GLN A 249 22.18 22.44 0.41
N GLU A 250 23.16 23.26 0.79
CA GLU A 250 24.44 22.82 1.32
C GLU A 250 24.29 22.02 2.62
N LEU A 251 23.29 22.34 3.46
CA LEU A 251 23.04 21.60 4.69
C LEU A 251 22.62 20.15 4.38
N PHE A 252 21.76 19.98 3.39
CA PHE A 252 21.23 18.67 2.99
C PHE A 252 22.23 17.88 2.15
N LEU A 253 23.11 18.54 1.38
CA LEU A 253 24.26 17.89 0.75
C LEU A 253 25.26 17.39 1.80
N THR A 254 25.60 18.24 2.77
CA THR A 254 26.57 17.90 3.82
C THR A 254 26.10 16.74 4.69
N SER A 255 24.81 16.69 5.00
CA SER A 255 24.20 15.61 5.78
C SER A 255 23.87 14.36 4.94
N GLY A 256 24.10 14.39 3.62
CA GLY A 256 23.80 13.28 2.71
C GLY A 256 22.32 13.07 2.39
N HIS A 257 21.42 13.96 2.83
CA HIS A 257 19.98 13.80 2.56
C HIS A 257 19.65 14.03 1.08
N LEU A 258 20.20 15.07 0.44
CA LEU A 258 19.89 15.30 -0.98
C LEU A 258 20.35 14.15 -1.88
N PRO A 259 21.59 13.65 -1.80
CA PRO A 259 22.04 12.54 -2.66
C PRO A 259 21.20 11.25 -2.57
N TYR A 260 20.48 11.02 -1.47
CA TYR A 260 19.75 9.77 -1.23
C TYR A 260 18.24 9.93 -1.03
N TYR A 261 17.74 11.15 -0.83
CA TYR A 261 16.37 11.41 -0.39
C TYR A 261 15.70 12.56 -1.17
N GLU A 262 16.35 13.11 -2.21
CA GLU A 262 15.81 14.21 -3.01
C GLU A 262 14.42 13.90 -3.61
N GLU A 263 14.20 12.66 -4.07
CA GLU A 263 12.92 12.25 -4.65
C GLU A 263 11.75 12.34 -3.65
N ASP A 264 12.02 12.09 -2.37
CA ASP A 264 11.05 12.16 -1.26
C ASP A 264 10.99 13.56 -0.61
N MET A 265 11.84 14.50 -1.02
CA MET A 265 11.82 15.88 -0.54
C MET A 265 10.88 16.75 -1.37
N TYR A 266 10.35 17.80 -0.76
CA TYR A 266 9.61 18.81 -1.51
C TYR A 266 10.55 19.51 -2.52
N PRO A 267 10.02 19.93 -3.69
CA PRO A 267 10.82 20.59 -4.71
C PRO A 267 11.59 21.79 -4.17
N LYS A 268 12.75 22.03 -4.77
CA LYS A 268 13.62 23.14 -4.43
C LYS A 268 12.95 24.50 -4.64
N MET A 269 13.26 25.43 -3.76
CA MET A 269 12.87 26.84 -3.83
C MET A 269 14.11 27.67 -4.18
N GLU A 270 14.09 28.29 -5.36
CA GLU A 270 15.18 29.17 -5.80
C GLU A 270 14.95 30.59 -5.24
N MET A 271 15.91 31.06 -4.45
CA MET A 271 15.93 32.39 -3.85
C MET A 271 17.11 33.20 -4.41
N ASP A 272 17.17 34.49 -4.10
CA ASP A 272 18.26 35.38 -4.52
C ASP A 272 19.61 34.99 -3.90
N ASP A 273 19.60 34.38 -2.72
CA ASP A 273 20.80 33.98 -1.96
C ASP A 273 21.08 32.46 -1.94
N GLY A 274 20.42 31.71 -2.83
CA GLY A 274 20.66 30.30 -3.07
C GLY A 274 19.39 29.44 -3.13
N THR A 275 19.61 28.13 -3.17
CA THR A 275 18.54 27.13 -3.27
C THR A 275 18.18 26.59 -1.89
N TYR A 276 16.88 26.52 -1.58
CA TYR A 276 16.36 26.03 -0.31
C TYR A 276 15.46 24.82 -0.51
N TYR A 277 15.37 24.01 0.54
CA TYR A 277 14.44 22.89 0.62
C TYR A 277 13.67 22.93 1.94
N MET A 278 12.43 22.42 1.91
CA MET A 278 11.72 22.04 3.12
C MET A 278 12.41 20.83 3.74
N LYS A 279 12.58 20.82 5.07
CA LYS A 279 13.23 19.70 5.76
C LYS A 279 12.35 18.45 5.73
N ALA A 280 12.94 17.32 5.33
CA ALA A 280 12.33 15.99 5.43
C ALA A 280 12.62 15.30 6.79
N MET A 281 13.66 15.75 7.49
CA MET A 281 14.13 15.23 8.78
C MET A 281 14.75 16.37 9.61
N ASN A 282 14.75 16.26 10.95
CA ASN A 282 15.31 17.29 11.83
C ASN A 282 16.82 17.13 12.05
N CYS A 283 17.39 15.95 11.80
CA CYS A 283 18.78 15.57 12.07
C CYS A 283 19.81 16.63 11.64
N PRO A 284 19.77 17.16 10.39
CA PRO A 284 20.76 18.14 9.94
C PRO A 284 20.75 19.41 10.79
N HIS A 285 19.59 19.85 11.27
CA HIS A 285 19.46 21.04 12.10
C HIS A 285 19.97 20.78 13.53
N HIS A 286 19.67 19.61 14.09
CA HIS A 286 20.17 19.23 15.42
C HIS A 286 21.71 19.13 15.41
N HIS A 287 22.32 18.69 14.31
CA HIS A 287 23.77 18.70 14.15
C HIS A 287 24.34 20.13 14.15
N ARG A 288 23.63 21.11 13.57
CA ARG A 288 24.04 22.52 13.62
C ARG A 288 23.93 23.10 15.02
N ILE A 289 22.93 22.71 15.80
CA ILE A 289 22.82 23.08 17.21
C ILE A 289 23.98 22.49 18.01
N TYR A 290 24.26 21.20 17.84
CA TYR A 290 25.40 20.56 18.52
C TYR A 290 26.73 21.25 18.17
N GLN A 291 26.91 21.68 16.92
CA GLN A 291 28.13 22.35 16.45
C GLN A 291 28.23 23.83 16.84
N TYR A 292 27.21 24.42 17.46
CA TYR A 292 27.22 25.84 17.83
C TYR A 292 28.36 26.18 18.81
N GLU A 293 28.62 25.29 19.77
CA GLU A 293 29.67 25.45 20.77
C GLU A 293 30.49 24.17 20.97
N PRO A 294 31.74 24.27 21.46
CA PRO A 294 32.55 23.10 21.79
C PRO A 294 32.00 22.35 23.02
N HIS A 295 31.91 21.01 22.93
CA HIS A 295 31.45 20.15 24.03
C HIS A 295 32.60 19.37 24.66
N SER A 296 32.65 19.34 25.98
CA SER A 296 33.54 18.50 26.78
C SER A 296 33.00 17.07 26.89
N TYR A 297 33.89 16.09 26.97
CA TYR A 297 33.51 14.69 27.19
C TYR A 297 32.69 14.47 28.47
N ARG A 298 32.77 15.40 29.44
CA ARG A 298 32.04 15.37 30.72
C ARG A 298 30.57 15.77 30.59
N GLU A 299 30.23 16.52 29.56
CA GLU A 299 28.86 16.96 29.27
C GLU A 299 28.07 15.89 28.53
N LEU A 300 28.77 14.91 27.93
CA LEU A 300 28.14 13.79 27.24
C LEU A 300 27.63 12.73 28.23
N PRO A 301 26.40 12.23 28.05
CA PRO A 301 25.57 12.33 26.84
C PRO A 301 24.68 13.59 26.80
N LEU A 302 24.58 14.21 25.62
CA LEU A 302 23.64 15.29 25.31
C LEU A 302 22.48 14.75 24.48
N ARG A 303 21.24 15.12 24.81
CA ARG A 303 20.04 14.60 24.13
C ARG A 303 19.17 15.77 23.68
N PHE A 304 19.24 16.16 22.40
CA PHE A 304 18.36 17.20 21.88
C PHE A 304 17.04 16.59 21.44
N ALA A 305 15.91 17.16 21.87
CA ALA A 305 14.56 16.72 21.48
C ALA A 305 13.74 17.87 20.90
N GLU A 306 12.90 17.56 19.92
CA GLU A 306 12.03 18.51 19.23
C GLU A 306 10.75 17.80 18.76
N TYR A 307 9.59 18.45 18.88
CA TYR A 307 8.39 18.05 18.12
C TYR A 307 8.50 18.65 16.72
N GLY A 308 9.48 18.15 15.97
CA GLY A 308 9.96 18.80 14.76
C GLY A 308 9.02 18.52 13.60
N THR A 309 8.41 19.56 13.05
CA THR A 309 7.57 19.44 11.86
C THR A 309 8.42 19.29 10.62
N VAL A 310 8.24 18.18 9.91
CA VAL A 310 8.94 17.83 8.67
C VAL A 310 7.94 17.59 7.55
N TYR A 311 8.44 17.65 6.32
CA TYR A 311 7.65 17.53 5.11
C TYR A 311 8.27 16.53 4.14
N ARG A 312 7.46 15.58 3.65
CA ARG A 312 7.87 14.55 2.69
C ARG A 312 6.92 14.58 1.49
N ASN A 313 7.47 14.55 0.29
CA ASN A 313 6.73 14.61 -0.97
C ASN A 313 6.16 13.24 -1.36
N GLU A 314 5.40 12.64 -0.45
CA GLU A 314 4.76 11.34 -0.65
C GLU A 314 3.84 11.37 -1.88
N LEU A 315 3.86 10.28 -2.66
CA LEU A 315 2.99 10.09 -3.81
C LEU A 315 1.52 10.23 -3.41
N SER A 316 0.73 10.97 -4.19
CA SER A 316 -0.63 11.32 -3.77
C SER A 316 -1.56 10.12 -3.56
N GLY A 317 -1.32 9.01 -4.27
CA GLY A 317 -2.07 7.76 -4.15
C GLY A 317 -1.72 6.92 -2.92
N THR A 318 -0.61 7.21 -2.22
CA THR A 318 -0.19 6.46 -1.02
C THR A 318 -0.67 7.11 0.28
N LEU A 319 -1.21 8.33 0.21
CA LEU A 319 -1.66 9.09 1.38
C LEU A 319 -2.88 8.43 2.06
N ALA A 320 -2.86 8.36 3.39
CA ALA A 320 -3.82 7.56 4.16
C ALA A 320 -4.23 8.20 5.50
N GLY A 321 -5.14 9.19 5.45
CA GLY A 321 -5.62 9.88 6.66
C GLY A 321 -4.45 10.46 7.47
N LEU A 322 -4.32 10.08 8.75
CA LEU A 322 -3.15 10.39 9.60
C LEU A 322 -1.96 9.41 9.52
N LEU A 323 -2.12 8.24 8.88
CA LEU A 323 -1.07 7.19 8.88
C LEU A 323 0.07 7.49 7.91
N ARG A 324 -0.26 8.07 6.74
CA ARG A 324 0.71 8.50 5.73
C ARG A 324 0.32 9.87 5.22
N VAL A 325 1.12 10.87 5.56
CA VAL A 325 0.87 12.31 5.37
C VAL A 325 2.11 12.97 4.78
N ARG A 326 1.93 14.16 4.19
CA ARG A 326 3.05 14.95 3.68
C ARG A 326 3.66 15.87 4.71
N GLY A 327 2.85 16.37 5.66
CA GLY A 327 3.32 17.18 6.78
C GLY A 327 3.08 16.44 8.10
N MET A 328 4.13 16.27 8.91
CA MET A 328 4.04 15.57 10.19
C MET A 328 4.95 16.22 11.24
N ALA A 329 4.53 16.19 12.50
CA ALA A 329 5.37 16.52 13.64
C ALA A 329 5.86 15.21 14.26
N MET A 330 7.17 15.03 14.31
CA MET A 330 7.78 13.85 14.92
C MET A 330 8.18 14.17 16.36
N ASN A 331 7.91 13.26 17.31
CA ASN A 331 8.65 13.29 18.57
C ASN A 331 10.09 12.82 18.30
N ASP A 332 10.94 13.75 17.90
CA ASP A 332 12.26 13.46 17.36
C ASP A 332 13.35 13.85 18.37
N ALA A 333 14.40 13.04 18.44
CA ALA A 333 15.53 13.32 19.30
C ALA A 333 16.85 12.78 18.73
N HIS A 334 17.90 13.57 18.90
CA HIS A 334 19.26 13.23 18.51
C HIS A 334 20.17 13.22 19.73
N LEU A 335 20.76 12.06 20.01
CA LEU A 335 21.63 11.84 21.15
C LEU A 335 23.09 11.85 20.69
N TYR A 336 23.88 12.68 21.35
CA TYR A 336 25.32 12.78 21.16
C TYR A 336 25.98 12.17 22.39
N CYS A 337 26.69 11.08 22.19
CA CYS A 337 27.32 10.35 23.27
C CYS A 337 28.69 9.83 22.84
N ARG A 338 29.51 9.46 23.81
CA ARG A 338 30.77 8.76 23.53
C ARG A 338 30.49 7.32 23.13
N LYS A 339 31.43 6.71 22.42
CA LYS A 339 31.32 5.31 21.97
C LYS A 339 31.07 4.33 23.12
N ASP A 340 31.65 4.58 24.29
CA ASP A 340 31.47 3.76 25.49
C ASP A 340 30.08 3.87 26.13
N GLN A 341 29.29 4.90 25.77
CA GLN A 341 27.96 5.16 26.34
C GLN A 341 26.81 4.67 25.44
N ILE A 342 27.09 4.27 24.18
CA ILE A 342 26.07 3.92 23.19
C ILE A 342 25.10 2.85 23.71
N LYS A 343 25.62 1.83 24.39
CA LYS A 343 24.82 0.69 24.87
C LYS A 343 23.84 1.13 25.95
N GLU A 344 24.31 1.93 26.90
CA GLU A 344 23.49 2.46 28.00
C GLU A 344 22.43 3.42 27.46
N GLU A 345 22.79 4.32 26.55
CA GLU A 345 21.84 5.27 25.93
C GLU A 345 20.77 4.55 25.10
N PHE A 346 21.16 3.55 24.31
CA PHE A 346 20.20 2.76 23.54
C PHE A 346 19.20 2.04 24.46
N LYS A 347 19.67 1.46 25.57
CA LYS A 347 18.79 0.82 26.56
C LYS A 347 17.85 1.84 27.22
N ALA A 348 18.33 3.04 27.53
CA ALA A 348 17.51 4.09 28.11
C ALA A 348 16.37 4.53 27.17
N VAL A 349 16.67 4.68 25.87
CA VAL A 349 15.65 4.98 24.85
C VAL A 349 14.63 3.85 24.76
N MET A 350 15.06 2.59 24.67
CA MET A 350 14.16 1.44 24.61
C MET A 350 13.27 1.34 25.86
N GLN A 351 13.82 1.61 27.05
CA GLN A 351 13.05 1.63 28.29
C GLN A 351 11.99 2.74 28.28
N LEU A 352 12.35 3.94 27.84
CA LEU A 352 11.43 5.06 27.68
C LEU A 352 10.29 4.70 26.71
N THR A 353 10.61 4.09 25.57
CA THR A 353 9.61 3.58 24.61
C THR A 353 8.67 2.56 25.23
N MET A 354 9.20 1.59 25.98
CA MET A 354 8.38 0.58 26.66
C MET A 354 7.48 1.19 27.73
N ASP A 355 7.92 2.26 28.39
CA ASP A 355 7.12 2.94 29.40
C ASP A 355 5.96 3.74 28.79
N TYR A 356 6.11 4.28 27.57
CA TYR A 356 4.98 4.85 26.83
C TYR A 356 3.92 3.79 26.50
N PHE A 357 4.32 2.59 26.07
CA PHE A 357 3.37 1.53 25.70
C PHE A 357 2.64 0.87 26.88
N LYS A 358 3.10 1.09 28.12
CA LYS A 358 2.46 0.56 29.33
C LYS A 358 1.33 1.44 29.86
N ILE A 359 1.33 2.72 29.50
CA ILE A 359 0.26 3.67 29.82
C ILE A 359 -0.94 3.31 28.95
#